data_AF-A0A9E3M7M1-F1
#
_entry.id   AF-A0A9E3M7M1-F1
#
_cell.length_a   1.000
_cell.length_b   1.000
_cell.length_c   1.000
_cell.angle_alpha   90.00
_cell.angle_beta   90.00
_cell.angle_gamma   90.00
#
_symmetry.space_group_name_H-M   'P 1'
#
loop_
_entity.id
_entity.type
_entity.pdbx_description
1 polymer ?
#
loop_
_entity_poly.entity_id
_entity_poly.type
_entity_poly.pdbx_seq_one_letter_code
_entity_poly.pdbx_strand_id
1 'polypeptide(L)'
;MAEEKAKKNNSGSSQRMAKWIRYVAIAILIVAIGCYFLSKTDLLDFETVDEQLAAIEAARAIPDEENAAIIYNQLLENYHESSLVPDFMDELDYVTGLEPWSSKDYPELAEWLDGRQETISTLLLASKKEECRFPIITDVQQMPFRMEQVRAMSRLSTLLSHAANNDIAEDRVDAFIQKYHCLIQMANHLCQQPVTLDFLFGTLVDSSALDGMRSLIVEGNLTQEHLRTIEAALPHTKDNWAEISSRIIEFETLYGRKNQGLFDRLKFAWQGIRLEDTVELIQDRYLRQLADRRSNRIFIALRRYRNTNGRWPQTLDGIKNLVPEQILVDPINGGSFVYKLTEENFTLYSKGKNNIDEAGERSSDSGADDWPIWSRGN
;
A
#
# COMPACT_ATOMS: atom_id res chain seq x y z
N MET A 1 -30.55 -3.99 84.10
CA MET A 1 -30.08 -5.10 83.23
C MET A 1 -30.92 -5.32 81.96
N ALA A 2 -32.20 -4.90 81.88
CA ALA A 2 -33.00 -5.01 80.66
C ALA A 2 -32.79 -3.85 79.65
N GLU A 3 -32.47 -2.64 80.12
CA GLU A 3 -32.24 -1.46 79.26
C GLU A 3 -30.93 -1.51 78.46
N GLU A 4 -29.93 -2.24 78.96
CA GLU A 4 -28.62 -2.34 78.30
C GLU A 4 -28.64 -3.33 77.12
N LYS A 5 -29.60 -4.26 77.07
CA LYS A 5 -29.83 -5.16 75.93
C LYS A 5 -30.57 -4.49 74.77
N ALA A 6 -31.39 -3.46 75.02
CA ALA A 6 -32.12 -2.76 73.97
C ALA A 6 -31.22 -1.86 73.11
N LYS A 7 -30.17 -1.24 73.69
CA LYS A 7 -29.21 -0.42 72.93
C LYS A 7 -28.28 -1.22 72.01
N LYS A 8 -28.04 -2.51 72.29
CA LYS A 8 -27.18 -3.36 71.46
C LYS A 8 -27.85 -3.88 70.18
N ASN A 9 -29.18 -3.93 70.13
CA ASN A 9 -29.91 -4.37 68.94
C ASN A 9 -30.14 -3.26 67.90
N ASN A 10 -30.04 -1.98 68.30
CA ASN A 10 -30.27 -0.86 67.37
C ASN A 10 -29.00 -0.37 66.64
N SER A 11 -27.80 -0.76 67.09
CA SER A 11 -26.55 -0.42 66.39
C SER A 11 -26.30 -1.30 65.15
N GLY A 12 -26.89 -2.49 65.08
CA GLY A 12 -26.76 -3.41 63.96
C GLY A 12 -27.59 -3.04 62.72
N SER A 13 -28.73 -2.37 62.89
CA SER A 13 -29.61 -1.98 61.77
C SER A 13 -29.01 -0.84 60.95
N SER A 14 -28.42 0.17 61.61
CA SER A 14 -27.76 1.32 60.96
C SER A 14 -26.57 0.90 60.09
N GLN A 15 -25.76 -0.06 60.56
CA GLN A 15 -24.62 -0.58 59.76
C GLN A 15 -25.07 -1.37 58.52
N ARG A 16 -26.19 -2.09 58.58
CA ARG A 16 -26.74 -2.81 57.41
C ARG A 16 -27.28 -1.84 56.37
N MET A 17 -27.97 -0.78 56.79
CA MET A 17 -28.50 0.25 55.89
C MET A 17 -27.37 1.00 55.16
N ALA A 18 -26.30 1.37 55.86
CA ALA A 18 -25.14 2.02 55.25
C ALA A 18 -24.42 1.15 54.21
N LYS A 19 -24.32 -0.17 54.43
CA LYS A 19 -23.75 -1.11 53.45
C LYS A 19 -24.63 -1.20 52.19
N TRP A 20 -25.95 -1.28 52.37
CA TRP A 20 -26.89 -1.34 51.24
C TRP A 20 -26.83 -0.07 50.38
N ILE A 21 -26.81 1.12 51.00
CA ILE A 21 -26.67 2.40 50.28
C ILE A 21 -25.36 2.43 49.46
N ARG A 22 -24.24 1.93 50.01
CA ARG A 22 -22.97 1.84 49.25
C ARG A 22 -23.08 0.92 48.05
N TYR A 23 -23.70 -0.24 48.18
CA TYR A 23 -23.89 -1.16 47.04
C TYR A 23 -24.77 -0.54 45.96
N VAL A 24 -25.84 0.15 46.34
CA VAL A 24 -26.71 0.87 45.39
C VAL A 24 -25.94 1.99 44.69
N ALA A 25 -25.16 2.80 45.42
CA ALA A 25 -24.34 3.84 44.82
C ALA A 25 -23.29 3.29 43.83
N ILE A 26 -22.65 2.17 44.16
CA ILE A 26 -21.72 1.48 43.26
C ILE A 26 -22.45 0.95 42.02
N ALA A 27 -23.63 0.33 42.18
CA ALA A 27 -24.42 -0.17 41.06
C ALA A 27 -24.87 0.97 40.12
N ILE A 28 -25.33 2.10 40.69
CA ILE A 28 -25.69 3.29 39.91
C ILE A 28 -24.48 3.84 39.16
N LEU A 29 -23.30 3.90 39.80
CA LEU A 29 -22.08 4.34 39.15
C LEU A 29 -21.69 3.40 38.00
N ILE A 30 -21.77 2.08 38.20
CA ILE A 30 -21.51 1.09 37.14
C ILE A 30 -22.50 1.25 35.99
N VAL A 31 -23.79 1.46 36.27
CA VAL A 31 -24.81 1.70 35.24
C VAL A 31 -24.58 3.03 34.54
N ALA A 32 -24.26 4.11 35.25
CA ALA A 32 -23.99 5.42 34.66
C ALA A 32 -22.74 5.40 33.78
N ILE A 33 -21.68 4.73 34.23
CA ILE A 33 -20.48 4.46 33.45
C ILE A 33 -20.84 3.60 32.23
N GLY A 34 -21.63 2.54 32.42
CA GLY A 34 -22.15 1.69 31.36
C GLY A 34 -22.93 2.49 30.33
N CYS A 35 -23.91 3.31 30.74
CA CYS A 35 -24.70 4.17 29.86
C CYS A 35 -23.85 5.24 29.18
N TYR A 36 -22.86 5.83 29.87
CA TYR A 36 -21.92 6.76 29.28
C TYR A 36 -21.11 6.09 28.17
N PHE A 37 -20.57 4.90 28.42
CA PHE A 37 -19.89 4.11 27.40
C PHE A 37 -20.84 3.66 26.28
N LEU A 38 -22.07 3.24 26.59
CA LEU A 38 -23.10 2.91 25.61
C LEU A 38 -23.54 4.11 24.75
N SER A 39 -23.51 5.33 25.31
CA SER A 39 -23.80 6.57 24.58
C SER A 39 -22.61 7.11 23.77
N LYS A 40 -21.39 6.70 24.14
CA LYS A 40 -20.14 7.09 23.47
C LYS A 40 -19.71 6.07 22.43
N THR A 41 -20.17 4.84 22.56
CA THR A 41 -20.13 3.85 21.50
C THR A 41 -21.30 4.17 20.57
N ASP A 42 -21.11 4.03 19.26
CA ASP A 42 -22.15 4.21 18.23
C ASP A 42 -23.26 3.14 18.31
N LEU A 43 -23.57 2.65 19.50
CA LEU A 43 -24.61 1.69 19.82
C LEU A 43 -26.02 2.28 19.71
N LEU A 44 -26.13 3.61 19.67
CA LEU A 44 -27.38 4.35 19.42
C LEU A 44 -27.49 4.88 17.98
N ASP A 45 -26.51 4.62 17.12
CA ASP A 45 -26.61 4.94 15.71
C ASP A 45 -27.64 4.00 15.07
N PHE A 46 -28.74 4.57 14.61
CA PHE A 46 -29.89 3.82 14.10
C PHE A 46 -29.67 3.33 12.67
N GLU A 47 -28.71 3.91 11.95
CA GLU A 47 -28.31 3.41 10.64
C GLU A 47 -27.53 2.11 10.84
N THR A 48 -28.00 1.06 10.19
CA THR A 48 -27.36 -0.25 10.29
C THR A 48 -25.98 -0.18 9.64
N VAL A 49 -25.02 -0.94 10.17
CA VAL A 49 -23.67 -1.03 9.55
C VAL A 49 -23.75 -1.45 8.08
N ASP A 50 -24.77 -2.23 7.72
CA ASP A 50 -25.06 -2.62 6.34
C ASP A 50 -25.46 -1.44 5.44
N GLU A 51 -26.29 -0.52 5.93
CA GLU A 51 -26.66 0.71 5.21
C GLU A 51 -25.44 1.61 4.99
N GLN A 52 -24.57 1.76 6.01
CA GLN A 52 -23.34 2.56 5.89
C GLN A 52 -22.35 1.94 4.88
N LEU A 53 -22.14 0.61 4.92
CA LEU A 53 -21.33 -0.09 3.93
C LEU A 53 -21.92 0.01 2.52
N ALA A 54 -23.24 -0.10 2.38
CA ALA A 54 -23.93 0.09 1.10
C ALA A 54 -23.79 1.54 0.58
N ALA A 55 -23.81 2.54 1.47
CA ALA A 55 -23.59 3.93 1.11
C ALA A 55 -22.17 4.17 0.57
N ILE A 56 -21.14 3.60 1.20
CA ILE A 56 -19.75 3.63 0.69
C ILE A 56 -19.70 2.97 -0.70
N GLU A 57 -20.33 1.82 -0.86
CA GLU A 57 -20.33 1.07 -2.11
C GLU A 57 -21.10 1.78 -3.24
N ALA A 58 -22.15 2.55 -2.90
CA ALA A 58 -22.89 3.40 -3.82
C ALA A 58 -22.12 4.68 -4.19
N ALA A 59 -21.43 5.31 -3.23
CA ALA A 59 -20.62 6.50 -3.46
C ALA A 59 -19.42 6.24 -4.38
N ARG A 60 -18.96 4.99 -4.46
CA ARG A 60 -17.89 4.52 -5.34
C ARG A 60 -18.40 3.97 -6.67
N ALA A 61 -19.69 4.10 -6.98
CA ALA A 61 -20.23 3.58 -8.23
C ALA A 61 -19.64 4.29 -9.43
N ILE A 62 -19.17 3.50 -10.40
CA ILE A 62 -18.63 3.94 -11.69
C ILE A 62 -19.31 3.12 -12.80
N PRO A 63 -19.45 3.66 -14.02
CA PRO A 63 -19.97 2.91 -15.17
C PRO A 63 -19.12 1.67 -15.48
N ASP A 64 -19.75 0.58 -15.93
CA ASP A 64 -19.06 -0.68 -16.24
C ASP A 64 -18.02 -0.50 -17.36
N GLU A 65 -18.30 0.37 -18.33
CA GLU A 65 -17.40 0.75 -19.41
C GLU A 65 -16.15 1.51 -18.93
N GLU A 66 -16.16 2.08 -17.73
CA GLU A 66 -15.03 2.76 -17.12
C GLU A 66 -14.29 1.86 -16.11
N ASN A 67 -14.93 0.82 -15.61
CA ASN A 67 -14.40 -0.02 -14.52
C ASN A 67 -13.42 -1.11 -14.98
N ALA A 68 -12.14 -0.99 -14.61
CA ALA A 68 -11.13 -2.02 -14.89
C ALA A 68 -11.41 -3.37 -14.21
N ALA A 69 -12.16 -3.38 -13.10
CA ALA A 69 -12.49 -4.61 -12.40
C ALA A 69 -13.29 -5.59 -13.26
N ILE A 70 -14.07 -5.11 -14.26
CA ILE A 70 -14.80 -5.98 -15.18
C ILE A 70 -13.82 -6.84 -15.99
N ILE A 71 -12.74 -6.25 -16.48
CA ILE A 71 -11.71 -6.96 -17.25
C ILE A 71 -10.89 -7.88 -16.34
N TYR A 72 -10.53 -7.41 -15.14
CA TYR A 72 -9.83 -8.28 -14.18
C TYR A 72 -10.68 -9.48 -13.80
N ASN A 73 -11.97 -9.30 -13.50
CA ASN A 73 -12.85 -10.42 -13.13
C ASN A 73 -12.99 -11.43 -14.27
N GLN A 74 -13.05 -11.00 -15.53
CA GLN A 74 -13.03 -11.92 -16.70
C GLN A 74 -11.73 -12.73 -16.79
N LEU A 75 -10.59 -12.12 -16.47
CA LEU A 75 -9.32 -12.84 -16.36
C LEU A 75 -9.33 -13.83 -15.18
N LEU A 76 -9.94 -13.44 -14.07
CA LEU A 76 -10.05 -14.26 -12.84
C LEU A 76 -11.02 -15.43 -13.01
N GLU A 77 -12.07 -15.32 -13.82
CA GLU A 77 -12.99 -16.43 -14.11
C GLU A 77 -12.30 -17.55 -14.89
N ASN A 78 -11.37 -17.19 -15.78
CA ASN A 78 -10.57 -18.14 -16.56
C ASN A 78 -9.26 -18.53 -15.86
N TYR A 79 -9.10 -18.11 -14.61
CA TYR A 79 -7.88 -18.29 -13.85
C TYR A 79 -7.82 -19.70 -13.26
N HIS A 80 -6.81 -20.47 -13.65
CA HIS A 80 -6.41 -21.67 -12.96
C HIS A 80 -5.05 -21.46 -12.29
N GLU A 81 -4.94 -21.86 -11.02
CA GLU A 81 -3.75 -21.60 -10.22
C GLU A 81 -2.46 -22.07 -10.91
N SER A 82 -2.53 -23.26 -11.54
CA SER A 82 -1.44 -23.91 -12.26
C SER A 82 -1.10 -23.28 -13.62
N SER A 83 -1.93 -22.36 -14.14
CA SER A 83 -1.68 -21.78 -15.47
C SER A 83 -0.73 -20.59 -15.44
N LEU A 84 -0.52 -19.93 -14.29
CA LEU A 84 0.25 -18.68 -14.21
C LEU A 84 1.65 -18.79 -13.60
N VAL A 85 1.95 -19.87 -12.88
CA VAL A 85 3.29 -20.05 -12.32
C VAL A 85 3.67 -21.50 -12.60
N PRO A 86 4.46 -21.77 -13.65
CA PRO A 86 4.99 -23.11 -13.86
C PRO A 86 5.94 -23.49 -12.72
N ASP A 87 6.02 -24.78 -12.41
CA ASP A 87 6.82 -25.32 -11.30
C ASP A 87 8.30 -24.89 -11.33
N PHE A 88 8.83 -24.54 -12.51
CA PHE A 88 10.22 -24.07 -12.66
C PHE A 88 10.45 -22.60 -12.23
N MET A 89 9.40 -21.83 -11.94
CA MET A 89 9.53 -20.40 -11.63
C MET A 89 10.10 -20.14 -10.23
N ASP A 90 9.91 -21.03 -9.25
CA ASP A 90 10.29 -20.74 -7.86
C ASP A 90 11.78 -20.35 -7.71
N GLU A 91 12.66 -20.91 -8.54
CA GLU A 91 14.09 -20.57 -8.57
C GLU A 91 14.41 -19.33 -9.42
N LEU A 92 13.59 -19.02 -10.42
CA LEU A 92 13.83 -17.96 -11.41
C LEU A 92 13.12 -16.64 -11.08
N ASP A 93 12.07 -16.67 -10.27
CA ASP A 93 11.15 -15.55 -10.08
C ASP A 93 11.88 -14.30 -9.59
N TYR A 94 12.80 -14.48 -8.65
CA TYR A 94 13.59 -13.38 -8.11
C TYR A 94 14.52 -12.73 -9.15
N VAL A 95 15.19 -13.53 -9.98
CA VAL A 95 16.17 -13.01 -10.95
C VAL A 95 15.46 -12.40 -12.15
N THR A 96 14.59 -13.17 -12.80
CA THR A 96 13.95 -12.78 -14.06
C THR A 96 12.82 -11.75 -13.86
N GLY A 97 12.26 -11.67 -12.65
CA GLY A 97 11.25 -10.68 -12.28
C GLY A 97 11.82 -9.31 -11.92
N LEU A 98 13.11 -9.24 -11.58
CA LEU A 98 13.79 -8.01 -11.17
C LEU A 98 14.83 -7.51 -12.17
N GLU A 99 15.40 -8.40 -12.98
CA GLU A 99 16.51 -8.07 -13.89
C GLU A 99 16.19 -8.44 -15.36
N PRO A 100 16.73 -7.69 -16.33
CA PRO A 100 16.67 -8.06 -17.74
C PRO A 100 17.20 -9.47 -18.00
N TRP A 101 16.49 -10.24 -18.83
CA TRP A 101 16.88 -11.61 -19.19
C TRP A 101 16.57 -11.93 -20.65
N SER A 102 17.46 -12.63 -21.34
CA SER A 102 17.25 -13.00 -22.76
C SER A 102 16.54 -14.34 -22.91
N SER A 103 15.71 -14.42 -23.95
CA SER A 103 15.03 -15.66 -24.39
C SER A 103 16.02 -16.78 -24.72
N LYS A 104 17.25 -16.42 -25.09
CA LYS A 104 18.33 -17.38 -25.33
C LYS A 104 18.79 -18.07 -24.05
N ASP A 105 18.81 -17.35 -22.94
CA ASP A 105 19.32 -17.86 -21.65
C ASP A 105 18.21 -18.62 -20.90
N TYR A 106 16.94 -18.26 -21.11
CA TYR A 106 15.77 -18.88 -20.50
C TYR A 106 14.68 -19.25 -21.52
N PRO A 107 14.93 -20.24 -22.41
CA PRO A 107 14.01 -20.58 -23.50
C PRO A 107 12.65 -21.10 -23.02
N GLU A 108 12.61 -21.87 -21.91
CA GLU A 108 11.35 -22.39 -21.34
C GLU A 108 10.45 -21.26 -20.80
N LEU A 109 11.04 -20.24 -20.18
CA LEU A 109 10.31 -19.06 -19.71
C LEU A 109 9.80 -18.21 -20.89
N ALA A 110 10.60 -18.08 -21.95
CA ALA A 110 10.20 -17.38 -23.17
C ALA A 110 9.02 -18.08 -23.88
N GLU A 111 9.06 -19.41 -24.01
CA GLU A 111 7.96 -20.20 -24.56
C GLU A 111 6.69 -20.07 -23.70
N TRP A 112 6.84 -20.11 -22.37
CA TRP A 112 5.72 -19.89 -21.46
C TRP A 112 5.10 -18.49 -21.61
N LEU A 113 5.91 -17.44 -21.77
CA LEU A 113 5.43 -16.08 -22.03
C LEU A 113 4.72 -15.94 -23.37
N ASP A 114 5.18 -16.64 -24.41
CA ASP A 114 4.52 -16.67 -25.73
C ASP A 114 3.10 -17.25 -25.62
N GLY A 115 2.94 -18.31 -24.81
CA GLY A 115 1.63 -18.88 -24.45
C GLY A 115 0.71 -17.98 -23.61
N ARG A 116 1.13 -16.76 -23.25
CA ARG A 116 0.40 -15.82 -22.38
C ARG A 116 0.18 -14.44 -22.99
N GLN A 117 0.44 -14.25 -24.29
CA GLN A 117 0.27 -12.96 -24.97
C GLN A 117 -1.16 -12.42 -24.92
N GLU A 118 -2.18 -13.28 -24.93
CA GLU A 118 -3.59 -12.86 -24.80
C GLU A 118 -3.88 -12.28 -23.41
N THR A 119 -3.39 -12.92 -22.35
CA THR A 119 -3.50 -12.42 -20.97
C THR A 119 -2.80 -11.08 -20.82
N ILE A 120 -1.56 -10.96 -21.32
CA ILE A 120 -0.80 -9.70 -21.31
C ILE A 120 -1.57 -8.60 -22.06
N SER A 121 -2.08 -8.90 -23.26
CA SER A 121 -2.85 -7.95 -24.07
C SER A 121 -4.12 -7.48 -23.34
N THR A 122 -4.78 -8.38 -22.61
CA THR A 122 -5.97 -8.07 -21.81
C THR A 122 -5.62 -7.19 -20.60
N LEU A 123 -4.48 -7.44 -19.94
CA LEU A 123 -3.98 -6.57 -18.87
C LEU A 123 -3.67 -5.15 -19.40
N LEU A 124 -3.02 -5.05 -20.56
CA LEU A 124 -2.76 -3.78 -21.23
C LEU A 124 -4.06 -3.04 -21.64
N LEU A 125 -5.16 -3.77 -21.85
CA LEU A 125 -6.48 -3.18 -22.08
C LEU A 125 -7.09 -2.67 -20.77
N ALA A 126 -7.01 -3.46 -19.69
CA ALA A 126 -7.44 -3.03 -18.35
C ALA A 126 -6.71 -1.77 -17.89
N SER A 127 -5.40 -1.67 -18.12
CA SER A 127 -4.60 -0.50 -17.72
C SER A 127 -4.89 0.78 -18.51
N LYS A 128 -5.77 0.75 -19.52
CA LYS A 128 -6.23 1.96 -20.20
C LYS A 128 -7.39 2.64 -19.49
N LYS A 129 -7.99 1.98 -18.50
CA LYS A 129 -9.05 2.53 -17.67
C LYS A 129 -8.41 3.25 -16.49
N GLU A 130 -8.97 4.41 -16.13
CA GLU A 130 -8.47 5.21 -15.00
C GLU A 130 -9.01 4.69 -13.67
N GLU A 131 -10.25 4.19 -13.69
CA GLU A 131 -11.00 3.78 -12.51
C GLU A 131 -11.12 2.26 -12.41
N CYS A 132 -11.03 1.75 -11.19
CA CYS A 132 -11.21 0.34 -10.87
C CYS A 132 -11.93 0.21 -9.54
N ARG A 133 -13.05 -0.50 -9.57
CA ARG A 133 -13.86 -0.75 -8.39
C ARG A 133 -14.16 -2.24 -8.30
N PHE A 134 -13.49 -2.89 -7.35
CA PHE A 134 -13.91 -4.20 -6.88
C PHE A 134 -15.04 -4.04 -5.84
N PRO A 135 -16.01 -4.97 -5.81
CA PRO A 135 -17.03 -4.99 -4.77
C PRO A 135 -16.40 -5.04 -3.38
N ILE A 136 -16.89 -4.21 -2.46
CA ILE A 136 -16.51 -4.30 -1.06
C ILE A 136 -16.97 -5.64 -0.48
N ILE A 137 -16.07 -6.34 0.22
CA ILE A 137 -16.45 -7.47 1.05
C ILE A 137 -17.19 -6.97 2.29
N THR A 138 -18.39 -7.48 2.52
CA THR A 138 -19.16 -7.10 3.71
C THR A 138 -19.29 -8.24 4.71
N ASP A 139 -18.98 -9.48 4.30
CA ASP A 139 -19.04 -10.68 5.13
C ASP A 139 -17.65 -11.32 5.20
N VAL A 140 -17.22 -11.73 6.40
CA VAL A 140 -15.99 -12.48 6.63
C VAL A 140 -15.87 -13.75 5.79
N GLN A 141 -16.99 -14.38 5.41
CA GLN A 141 -17.01 -15.55 4.53
C GLN A 141 -16.55 -15.22 3.09
N GLN A 142 -16.54 -13.94 2.68
CA GLN A 142 -16.05 -13.49 1.38
C GLN A 142 -14.52 -13.26 1.38
N MET A 143 -13.87 -13.27 2.56
CA MET A 143 -12.44 -13.02 2.67
C MET A 143 -11.56 -14.01 1.88
N PRO A 144 -11.85 -15.33 1.83
CA PRO A 144 -11.10 -16.26 0.99
C PRO A 144 -11.10 -15.88 -0.50
N PHE A 145 -12.25 -15.45 -1.03
CA PHE A 145 -12.36 -14.97 -2.41
C PHE A 145 -11.53 -13.70 -2.64
N ARG A 146 -11.55 -12.76 -1.69
CA ARG A 146 -10.70 -11.56 -1.76
C ARG A 146 -9.21 -11.90 -1.74
N MET A 147 -8.80 -12.84 -0.89
CA MET A 147 -7.41 -13.32 -0.85
C MET A 147 -7.00 -13.98 -2.17
N GLU A 148 -7.88 -14.76 -2.79
CA GLU A 148 -7.64 -15.36 -4.11
C GLU A 148 -7.47 -14.29 -5.19
N GLN A 149 -8.34 -13.27 -5.20
CA GLN A 149 -8.22 -12.14 -6.11
C GLN A 149 -6.89 -11.39 -5.94
N VAL A 150 -6.48 -11.09 -4.70
CA VAL A 150 -5.19 -10.42 -4.44
C VAL A 150 -4.01 -11.28 -4.90
N ARG A 151 -4.03 -12.60 -4.63
CA ARG A 151 -3.00 -13.53 -5.12
C ARG A 151 -2.94 -13.57 -6.64
N ALA A 152 -4.09 -13.57 -7.31
CA ALA A 152 -4.16 -13.57 -8.75
C ALA A 152 -3.63 -12.26 -9.35
N MET A 153 -4.01 -11.11 -8.78
CA MET A 153 -3.43 -9.81 -9.15
C MET A 153 -1.91 -9.79 -8.98
N SER A 154 -1.38 -10.43 -7.94
CA SER A 154 0.06 -10.59 -7.75
C SER A 154 0.72 -11.37 -8.85
N ARG A 155 0.16 -12.51 -9.24
CA ARG A 155 0.75 -13.32 -10.31
C ARG A 155 0.65 -12.66 -11.67
N LEU A 156 -0.43 -11.92 -11.92
CA LEU A 156 -0.57 -11.09 -13.13
C LEU A 156 0.50 -9.98 -13.16
N SER A 157 0.82 -9.39 -12.00
CA SER A 157 1.92 -8.42 -11.89
C SER A 157 3.28 -9.07 -12.16
N THR A 158 3.54 -10.25 -11.58
CA THR A 158 4.75 -11.03 -11.83
C THR A 158 4.91 -11.39 -13.31
N LEU A 159 3.84 -11.87 -13.96
CA LEU A 159 3.82 -12.15 -15.41
C LEU A 159 4.23 -10.93 -16.24
N LEU A 160 3.70 -9.75 -15.93
CA LEU A 160 4.04 -8.51 -16.64
C LEU A 160 5.50 -8.09 -16.39
N SER A 161 6.01 -8.22 -15.17
CA SER A 161 7.41 -7.93 -14.85
C SER A 161 8.36 -8.81 -15.66
N HIS A 162 8.13 -10.13 -15.68
CA HIS A 162 8.89 -11.07 -16.50
C HIS A 162 8.85 -10.69 -17.99
N ALA A 163 7.64 -10.43 -18.50
CA ALA A 163 7.45 -10.07 -19.90
C ALA A 163 8.09 -8.74 -20.28
N ALA A 164 8.18 -7.78 -19.36
CA ALA A 164 8.84 -6.51 -19.57
C ALA A 164 10.37 -6.68 -19.52
N ASN A 165 10.89 -7.39 -18.52
CA ASN A 165 12.32 -7.64 -18.39
C ASN A 165 12.90 -8.43 -19.58
N ASN A 166 12.11 -9.32 -20.18
CA ASN A 166 12.47 -9.93 -21.46
C ASN A 166 12.54 -8.90 -22.59
N ASP A 167 11.54 -8.02 -22.71
CA ASP A 167 11.52 -7.01 -23.77
C ASP A 167 12.76 -6.12 -23.75
N ILE A 168 13.19 -5.65 -22.58
CA ILE A 168 14.36 -4.76 -22.51
C ILE A 168 15.65 -5.50 -22.84
N ALA A 169 15.79 -6.78 -22.46
CA ALA A 169 16.95 -7.59 -22.83
C ALA A 169 17.01 -7.88 -24.34
N GLU A 170 15.86 -7.89 -25.01
CA GLU A 170 15.70 -8.10 -26.46
C GLU A 170 15.60 -6.77 -27.24
N ASP A 171 16.00 -5.64 -26.63
CA ASP A 171 16.02 -4.29 -27.22
C ASP A 171 14.63 -3.75 -27.66
N ARG A 172 13.55 -4.24 -27.04
CA ARG A 172 12.16 -3.81 -27.27
C ARG A 172 11.71 -2.77 -26.23
N VAL A 173 12.42 -1.65 -26.15
CA VAL A 173 12.25 -0.61 -25.11
C VAL A 173 10.82 -0.08 -24.99
N ASP A 174 10.12 0.15 -26.09
CA ASP A 174 8.73 0.67 -26.05
C ASP A 174 7.75 -0.33 -25.39
N ALA A 175 7.94 -1.62 -25.65
CA ALA A 175 7.11 -2.68 -25.08
C ALA A 175 7.37 -2.85 -23.58
N PHE A 176 8.64 -2.72 -23.15
CA PHE A 176 8.99 -2.62 -21.73
C PHE A 176 8.24 -1.45 -21.05
N ILE A 177 8.32 -0.24 -21.64
CA ILE A 177 7.68 0.97 -21.07
C ILE A 177 6.17 0.77 -20.95
N GLN A 178 5.54 0.19 -21.98
CA GLN A 178 4.11 -0.09 -21.97
C GLN A 178 3.70 -1.07 -20.85
N LYS A 179 4.46 -2.14 -20.65
CA LYS A 179 4.16 -3.15 -19.61
C LYS A 179 4.39 -2.62 -18.19
N TYR A 180 5.44 -1.85 -17.95
CA TYR A 180 5.64 -1.21 -16.66
C TYR A 180 4.64 -0.09 -16.38
N HIS A 181 4.19 0.65 -17.41
CA HIS A 181 3.04 1.55 -17.27
C HIS A 181 1.77 0.78 -16.85
N CYS A 182 1.52 -0.39 -17.44
CA CYS A 182 0.43 -1.25 -17.02
C CYS A 182 0.54 -1.68 -15.55
N LEU A 183 1.73 -2.05 -15.08
CA LEU A 183 1.97 -2.37 -13.66
C LEU A 183 1.68 -1.19 -12.72
N ILE A 184 2.12 0.02 -13.08
CA ILE A 184 1.82 1.24 -12.31
C ILE A 184 0.30 1.48 -12.24
N GLN A 185 -0.41 1.31 -13.35
CA GLN A 185 -1.86 1.48 -13.37
C GLN A 185 -2.58 0.38 -12.57
N MET A 186 -2.12 -0.88 -12.63
CA MET A 186 -2.62 -1.96 -11.77
C MET A 186 -2.46 -1.63 -10.28
N ALA A 187 -1.31 -1.07 -9.90
CA ALA A 187 -1.08 -0.61 -8.54
C ALA A 187 -2.05 0.51 -8.15
N ASN A 188 -2.28 1.48 -9.03
CA ASN A 188 -3.26 2.55 -8.82
C ASN A 188 -4.68 1.99 -8.60
N HIS A 189 -5.11 1.03 -9.43
CA HIS A 189 -6.40 0.35 -9.31
C HIS A 189 -6.59 -0.34 -7.95
N LEU A 190 -5.54 -0.97 -7.42
CA LEU A 190 -5.54 -1.60 -6.10
C LEU A 190 -5.61 -0.56 -4.98
N CYS A 191 -4.87 0.54 -5.10
CA CYS A 191 -4.89 1.65 -4.13
C CYS A 191 -6.21 2.45 -4.11
N GLN A 192 -7.08 2.32 -5.12
CA GLN A 192 -8.43 2.89 -5.13
C GLN A 192 -9.43 2.13 -4.23
N GLN A 193 -9.07 0.91 -3.78
CA GLN A 193 -9.94 0.15 -2.90
C GLN A 193 -9.83 0.66 -1.45
N PRO A 194 -10.95 0.72 -0.70
CA PRO A 194 -10.96 1.20 0.69
C PRO A 194 -10.49 0.13 1.69
N VAL A 195 -10.01 -1.01 1.21
CA VAL A 195 -9.59 -2.16 2.02
C VAL A 195 -8.08 -2.09 2.23
N THR A 196 -7.62 -2.21 3.47
CA THR A 196 -6.19 -2.13 3.82
C THR A 196 -5.32 -3.09 3.00
N LEU A 197 -5.79 -4.33 2.85
CA LEU A 197 -5.08 -5.39 2.14
C LEU A 197 -4.75 -4.98 0.70
N ASP A 198 -5.72 -4.43 -0.02
CA ASP A 198 -5.56 -4.02 -1.41
C ASP A 198 -4.69 -2.80 -1.55
N PHE A 199 -4.81 -1.84 -0.64
CA PHE A 199 -3.93 -0.69 -0.61
C PHE A 199 -2.47 -1.13 -0.43
N LEU A 200 -2.18 -1.96 0.57
CA LEU A 200 -0.84 -2.50 0.80
C LEU A 200 -0.31 -3.26 -0.41
N PHE A 201 -1.15 -4.08 -1.03
CA PHE A 201 -0.79 -4.82 -2.23
C PHE A 201 -0.50 -3.89 -3.42
N GLY A 202 -1.32 -2.85 -3.61
CA GLY A 202 -1.07 -1.79 -4.58
C GLY A 202 0.26 -1.08 -4.34
N THR A 203 0.61 -0.77 -3.08
CA THR A 203 1.92 -0.16 -2.78
C THR A 203 3.11 -1.06 -3.13
N LEU A 204 2.96 -2.38 -2.98
CA LEU A 204 3.99 -3.34 -3.36
C LEU A 204 4.19 -3.38 -4.88
N VAL A 205 3.10 -3.50 -5.64
CA VAL A 205 3.15 -3.53 -7.11
C VAL A 205 3.72 -2.22 -7.67
N ASP A 206 3.34 -1.07 -7.10
CA ASP A 206 3.90 0.23 -7.52
C ASP A 206 5.40 0.31 -7.28
N SER A 207 5.86 -0.09 -6.09
CA SER A 207 7.29 -0.05 -5.73
C SER A 207 8.12 -0.92 -6.69
N SER A 208 7.68 -2.17 -6.95
CA SER A 208 8.34 -3.04 -7.92
C SER A 208 8.33 -2.47 -9.35
N ALA A 209 7.23 -1.85 -9.77
CA ALA A 209 7.14 -1.21 -11.08
C ALA A 209 8.11 -0.01 -11.21
N LEU A 210 8.17 0.82 -10.16
CA LEU A 210 9.04 1.98 -10.10
C LEU A 210 10.53 1.60 -10.03
N ASP A 211 10.88 0.46 -9.43
CA ASP A 211 12.26 -0.05 -9.39
C ASP A 211 12.74 -0.51 -10.77
N GLY A 212 11.89 -1.23 -11.52
CA GLY A 212 12.21 -1.61 -12.91
C GLY A 212 12.36 -0.40 -13.83
N MET A 213 11.42 0.56 -13.75
CA MET A 213 11.53 1.83 -14.49
C MET A 213 12.79 2.61 -14.11
N ARG A 214 13.15 2.67 -12.82
CA ARG A 214 14.36 3.33 -12.35
C ARG A 214 15.62 2.75 -12.97
N SER A 215 15.73 1.42 -13.02
CA SER A 215 16.88 0.74 -13.64
C SER A 215 17.00 1.12 -15.12
N LEU A 216 15.89 1.09 -15.87
CA LEU A 216 15.87 1.54 -17.27
C LEU A 216 16.28 3.02 -17.39
N ILE A 217 15.76 3.91 -16.53
CA ILE A 217 16.08 5.34 -16.57
C ILE A 217 17.56 5.58 -16.30
N VAL A 218 18.18 4.90 -15.33
CA VAL A 218 19.55 5.17 -14.88
C VAL A 218 20.62 4.47 -15.73
N GLU A 219 20.29 3.33 -16.34
CA GLU A 219 21.27 2.51 -17.08
C GLU A 219 21.00 2.51 -18.59
N GLY A 220 19.74 2.57 -19.02
CA GLY A 220 19.35 2.48 -20.41
C GLY A 220 19.74 3.68 -21.28
N ASN A 221 19.83 3.45 -22.59
CA ASN A 221 20.06 4.50 -23.59
C ASN A 221 18.72 5.11 -24.04
N LEU A 222 18.08 5.88 -23.15
CA LEU A 222 16.76 6.45 -23.42
C LEU A 222 16.80 7.75 -24.24
N THR A 223 15.92 7.82 -25.24
CA THR A 223 15.64 9.04 -25.98
C THR A 223 14.82 10.02 -25.14
N GLN A 224 14.74 11.28 -25.57
CA GLN A 224 13.85 12.25 -24.91
C GLN A 224 12.37 11.86 -24.99
N GLU A 225 11.98 11.15 -26.04
CA GLU A 225 10.60 10.70 -26.19
C GLU A 225 10.27 9.60 -25.19
N HIS A 226 11.14 8.59 -25.04
CA HIS A 226 10.97 7.56 -24.00
C HIS A 226 10.86 8.19 -22.60
N LEU A 227 11.69 9.18 -22.28
CA LEU A 227 11.64 9.87 -20.99
C LEU A 227 10.33 10.63 -20.77
N ARG A 228 9.74 11.23 -21.82
CA ARG A 228 8.42 11.87 -21.73
C ARG A 228 7.31 10.85 -21.54
N THR A 229 7.36 9.73 -22.27
CA THR A 229 6.39 8.63 -22.12
C THR A 229 6.42 8.06 -20.71
N ILE A 230 7.61 7.80 -20.16
CA ILE A 230 7.76 7.33 -18.77
C ILE A 230 7.24 8.39 -17.79
N GLU A 231 7.63 9.66 -17.94
CA GLU A 231 7.18 10.73 -17.04
C GLU A 231 5.64 10.88 -17.02
N ALA A 232 4.99 10.74 -18.18
CA ALA A 232 3.54 10.81 -18.31
C ALA A 232 2.82 9.62 -17.65
N ALA A 233 3.48 8.45 -17.58
CA ALA A 233 2.96 7.25 -16.93
C ALA A 233 3.13 7.25 -15.40
N LEU A 234 4.00 8.09 -14.84
CA LEU A 234 4.26 8.09 -13.40
C LEU A 234 3.07 8.65 -12.59
N PRO A 235 2.69 8.02 -11.45
CA PRO A 235 1.59 8.51 -10.62
C PRO A 235 1.84 9.93 -10.10
N HIS A 236 0.78 10.64 -9.74
CA HIS A 236 0.89 11.96 -9.11
C HIS A 236 1.71 11.92 -7.80
N THR A 237 2.44 13.01 -7.52
CA THR A 237 3.31 13.17 -6.33
C THR A 237 2.69 14.03 -5.24
N LYS A 238 1.38 14.32 -5.35
CA LYS A 238 0.64 15.06 -4.33
C LYS A 238 0.42 14.14 -3.13
N ASP A 239 0.66 14.68 -1.94
CA ASP A 239 0.35 13.96 -0.72
C ASP A 239 -1.18 14.00 -0.45
N ASN A 240 -1.83 12.85 -0.61
CA ASN A 240 -3.25 12.63 -0.34
C ASN A 240 -3.48 11.64 0.82
N TRP A 241 -2.50 11.43 1.71
CA TRP A 241 -2.60 10.44 2.79
C TRP A 241 -3.84 10.61 3.66
N ALA A 242 -4.16 11.85 4.04
CA ALA A 242 -5.31 12.15 4.88
C ALA A 242 -6.64 11.65 4.28
N GLU A 243 -6.83 11.80 2.98
CA GLU A 243 -8.02 11.31 2.27
C GLU A 243 -8.02 9.78 2.17
N ILE A 244 -6.89 9.18 1.79
CA ILE A 244 -6.73 7.72 1.66
C ILE A 244 -6.99 7.03 3.01
N SER A 245 -6.28 7.47 4.06
CA SER A 245 -6.40 6.91 5.41
C SER A 245 -7.80 7.07 5.98
N SER A 246 -8.46 8.21 5.77
CA SER A 246 -9.84 8.41 6.23
C SER A 246 -10.79 7.35 5.65
N ARG A 247 -10.70 7.07 4.35
CA ARG A 247 -11.54 6.04 3.69
C ARG A 247 -11.25 4.64 4.19
N ILE A 248 -9.97 4.31 4.40
CA ILE A 248 -9.56 3.00 4.95
C ILE A 248 -10.06 2.84 6.39
N ILE A 249 -9.84 3.84 7.24
CA ILE A 249 -10.27 3.82 8.65
C ILE A 249 -11.78 3.68 8.75
N GLU A 250 -12.53 4.46 7.96
CA GLU A 250 -13.99 4.39 7.89
C GLU A 250 -14.45 2.97 7.52
N PHE A 251 -13.93 2.41 6.44
CA PHE A 251 -14.29 1.07 6.00
C PHE A 251 -13.92 -0.02 7.03
N GLU A 252 -12.67 -0.05 7.51
CA GLU A 252 -12.20 -1.08 8.46
C GLU A 252 -12.97 -1.02 9.79
N THR A 253 -13.35 0.19 10.23
CA THR A 253 -14.19 0.38 11.42
C THR A 253 -15.56 -0.26 11.22
N LEU A 254 -16.21 -0.02 10.08
CA LEU A 254 -17.51 -0.60 9.77
C LEU A 254 -17.44 -2.12 9.57
N TYR A 255 -16.43 -2.60 8.84
CA TYR A 255 -16.21 -4.02 8.61
C TYR A 255 -15.97 -4.77 9.93
N GLY A 256 -15.14 -4.23 10.82
CA GLY A 256 -14.93 -4.76 12.16
C GLY A 256 -16.21 -4.72 13.01
N ARG A 257 -17.00 -3.64 12.89
CA ARG A 257 -18.32 -3.52 13.54
C ARG A 257 -19.34 -4.55 13.05
N LYS A 258 -19.25 -5.01 11.81
CA LYS A 258 -20.14 -6.03 11.27
C LYS A 258 -19.70 -7.45 11.66
N ASN A 259 -18.41 -7.74 11.50
CA ASN A 259 -17.91 -9.11 11.50
C ASN A 259 -17.30 -9.56 12.83
N GLN A 260 -16.92 -8.64 13.72
CA GLN A 260 -16.35 -9.01 15.03
C GLN A 260 -17.42 -8.96 16.11
N GLY A 261 -17.54 -10.05 16.88
CA GLY A 261 -18.36 -10.06 18.08
C GLY A 261 -17.85 -9.04 19.12
N LEU A 262 -18.72 -8.60 20.03
CA LEU A 262 -18.36 -7.65 21.10
C LEU A 262 -17.12 -8.13 21.90
N PHE A 263 -17.03 -9.44 22.14
CA PHE A 263 -15.90 -10.05 22.86
C PHE A 263 -14.60 -10.01 22.05
N ASP A 264 -14.65 -10.21 20.73
CA ASP A 264 -13.45 -10.10 19.89
C ASP A 264 -12.94 -8.67 19.86
N ARG A 265 -13.83 -7.68 19.79
CA ARG A 265 -13.43 -6.25 19.87
C ARG A 265 -12.78 -5.92 21.20
N LEU A 266 -13.37 -6.38 22.31
CA LEU A 266 -12.77 -6.21 23.64
C LEU A 266 -11.42 -6.93 23.73
N LYS A 267 -11.29 -8.12 23.13
CA LYS A 267 -10.04 -8.88 23.08
C LYS A 267 -8.97 -8.16 22.27
N PHE A 268 -9.28 -7.66 21.08
CA PHE A 268 -8.33 -6.89 20.25
C PHE A 268 -7.89 -5.60 20.95
N ALA A 269 -8.83 -4.87 21.54
CA ALA A 269 -8.54 -3.69 22.36
C ALA A 269 -7.62 -4.04 23.56
N TRP A 270 -7.82 -5.21 24.19
CA TRP A 270 -7.00 -5.68 25.30
C TRP A 270 -5.62 -6.20 24.86
N GLN A 271 -5.53 -6.82 23.68
CA GLN A 271 -4.27 -7.26 23.06
C GLN A 271 -3.42 -6.08 22.57
N GLY A 272 -3.95 -4.85 22.63
CA GLY A 272 -3.24 -3.65 22.22
C GLY A 272 -3.08 -3.50 20.72
N ILE A 273 -3.72 -4.36 19.91
CA ILE A 273 -3.77 -4.19 18.45
C ILE A 273 -4.71 -3.02 18.20
N ARG A 274 -4.10 -1.86 18.01
CA ARG A 274 -4.78 -0.61 17.74
C ARG A 274 -4.86 -0.41 16.24
N LEU A 275 -6.03 0.06 15.77
CA LEU A 275 -6.17 0.46 14.38
C LEU A 275 -5.14 1.55 14.03
N GLU A 276 -4.81 2.38 15.03
CA GLU A 276 -3.76 3.39 14.98
C GLU A 276 -2.40 2.81 14.58
N ASP A 277 -1.97 1.68 15.17
CA ASP A 277 -0.66 1.07 14.83
C ASP A 277 -0.64 0.58 13.38
N THR A 278 -1.78 0.06 12.89
CA THR A 278 -1.93 -0.37 11.50
C THR A 278 -1.89 0.83 10.56
N VAL A 279 -2.58 1.92 10.91
CA VAL A 279 -2.57 3.17 10.14
C VAL A 279 -1.18 3.79 10.08
N GLU A 280 -0.42 3.79 11.17
CA GLU A 280 0.97 4.28 11.21
C GLU A 280 1.88 3.46 10.29
N LEU A 281 1.73 2.13 10.27
CA LEU A 281 2.47 1.25 9.36
C LEU A 281 2.11 1.53 7.90
N ILE A 282 0.82 1.70 7.59
CA ILE A 282 0.36 2.02 6.23
C ILE A 282 0.88 3.40 5.83
N GLN A 283 0.88 4.38 6.74
CA GLN A 283 1.44 5.71 6.49
C GLN A 283 2.92 5.63 6.14
N ASP A 284 3.70 4.83 6.88
CA ASP A 284 5.13 4.62 6.58
C ASP A 284 5.33 4.09 5.16
N ARG A 285 4.54 3.08 4.77
CA ARG A 285 4.58 2.50 3.42
C ARG A 285 4.17 3.51 2.35
N TYR A 286 3.13 4.27 2.60
CA TYR A 286 2.67 5.33 1.71
C TYR A 286 3.74 6.42 1.52
N LEU A 287 4.40 6.87 2.59
CA LEU A 287 5.44 7.90 2.48
C LEU A 287 6.66 7.40 1.72
N ARG A 288 7.07 6.13 1.90
CA ARG A 288 8.12 5.49 1.09
C ARG A 288 7.73 5.42 -0.38
N GLN A 289 6.50 4.99 -0.69
CA GLN A 289 5.98 4.98 -2.05
C GLN A 289 5.99 6.39 -2.67
N LEU A 290 5.59 7.41 -1.91
CA LEU A 290 5.63 8.79 -2.36
C LEU A 290 7.07 9.27 -2.61
N ALA A 291 8.03 8.83 -1.79
CA ALA A 291 9.44 9.08 -2.01
C ALA A 291 9.91 8.44 -3.32
N ASP A 292 9.60 7.17 -3.57
CA ASP A 292 9.96 6.45 -4.81
C ASP A 292 9.37 7.13 -6.06
N ARG A 293 8.13 7.61 -5.99
CA ARG A 293 7.46 8.35 -7.08
C ARG A 293 8.12 9.69 -7.38
N ARG A 294 8.56 10.43 -6.34
CA ARG A 294 9.32 11.67 -6.50
C ARG A 294 10.71 11.39 -7.06
N SER A 295 11.38 10.37 -6.53
CA SER A 295 12.70 9.98 -7.00
C SER A 295 12.72 9.53 -8.45
N ASN A 296 11.68 8.84 -8.94
CA ASN A 296 11.55 8.54 -10.39
C ASN A 296 11.57 9.80 -11.27
N ARG A 297 10.93 10.89 -10.83
CA ARG A 297 11.02 12.18 -11.54
C ARG A 297 12.41 12.82 -11.42
N ILE A 298 13.07 12.66 -10.26
CA ILE A 298 14.48 13.05 -10.10
C ILE A 298 15.36 12.27 -11.09
N PHE A 299 15.21 10.96 -11.21
CA PHE A 299 15.99 10.12 -12.13
C PHE A 299 15.79 10.54 -13.59
N ILE A 300 14.56 10.87 -14.00
CA ILE A 300 14.28 11.40 -15.35
C ILE A 300 15.03 12.71 -15.57
N ALA A 301 15.01 13.64 -14.61
CA ALA A 301 15.72 14.91 -14.72
C ALA A 301 17.24 14.74 -14.73
N LEU A 302 17.78 13.84 -13.90
CA LEU A 302 19.19 13.45 -13.93
C LEU A 302 19.56 12.87 -15.30
N ARG A 303 18.72 11.98 -15.86
CA ARG A 303 18.97 11.39 -17.18
C ARG A 303 18.94 12.44 -18.28
N ARG A 304 18.00 13.38 -18.27
CA ARG A 304 17.96 14.53 -19.20
C ARG A 304 19.24 15.36 -19.11
N TYR A 305 19.72 15.62 -17.89
CA TYR A 305 20.98 16.31 -17.67
C TYR A 305 22.17 15.53 -18.26
N ARG A 306 22.28 14.22 -18.00
CA ARG A 306 23.35 13.37 -18.55
C ARG A 306 23.31 13.30 -20.07
N ASN A 307 22.14 13.14 -20.68
CA ASN A 307 21.98 13.11 -22.13
C ASN A 307 22.45 14.42 -22.78
N THR A 308 22.32 15.55 -22.08
CA THR A 308 22.72 16.88 -22.59
C THR A 308 24.21 17.17 -22.36
N ASN A 309 24.75 16.76 -21.21
CA ASN A 309 26.09 17.17 -20.76
C ASN A 309 27.14 16.05 -20.84
N GLY A 310 26.74 14.82 -21.18
CA GLY A 310 27.59 13.63 -21.17
C GLY A 310 27.98 13.11 -19.78
N ARG A 311 27.54 13.76 -18.70
CA ARG A 311 27.88 13.42 -17.30
C ARG A 311 26.72 13.70 -16.35
N TRP A 312 26.67 13.00 -15.22
CA TRP A 312 25.75 13.31 -14.12
C TRP A 312 26.12 14.66 -13.44
N PRO A 313 25.14 15.38 -12.85
CA PRO A 313 25.45 16.61 -12.12
C PRO A 313 26.21 16.32 -10.83
N GLN A 314 26.95 17.31 -10.31
CA GLN A 314 27.68 17.17 -9.05
C GLN A 314 26.74 17.17 -7.83
N THR A 315 25.60 17.84 -7.93
CA THR A 315 24.58 17.97 -6.89
C THR A 315 23.20 18.03 -7.53
N LEU A 316 22.12 17.84 -6.75
CA LEU A 316 20.74 17.99 -7.23
C LEU A 316 20.41 19.41 -7.72
N ASP A 317 21.21 20.42 -7.35
CA ASP A 317 21.04 21.79 -7.83
C ASP A 317 21.16 21.89 -9.35
N GLY A 318 21.93 21.00 -9.97
CA GLY A 318 22.08 20.94 -11.43
C GLY A 318 20.79 20.63 -12.19
N ILE A 319 19.76 20.11 -11.51
CA ILE A 319 18.47 19.75 -12.10
C ILE A 319 17.29 20.55 -11.53
N LYS A 320 17.52 21.54 -10.66
CA LYS A 320 16.45 22.35 -10.03
C LYS A 320 15.50 23.02 -11.03
N ASN A 321 15.98 23.36 -12.22
CA ASN A 321 15.17 23.97 -13.27
C ASN A 321 14.41 22.94 -14.14
N LEU A 322 14.63 21.64 -13.94
CA LEU A 322 14.02 20.56 -14.71
C LEU A 322 12.84 19.91 -13.99
N VAL A 323 12.68 20.13 -12.68
CA VAL A 323 11.60 19.58 -11.86
C VAL A 323 11.05 20.66 -10.92
N PRO A 324 9.77 20.59 -10.53
CA PRO A 324 9.23 21.41 -9.45
C PRO A 324 10.00 21.19 -8.15
N GLU A 325 10.18 22.24 -7.35
CA GLU A 325 10.95 22.19 -6.09
C GLU A 325 10.45 21.10 -5.12
N GLN A 326 9.13 20.91 -5.03
CA GLN A 326 8.52 19.87 -4.19
C GLN A 326 8.99 18.45 -4.50
N ILE A 327 9.43 18.17 -5.73
CA ILE A 327 9.96 16.86 -6.13
C ILE A 327 11.31 16.57 -5.46
N LEU A 328 12.09 17.61 -5.13
CA LEU A 328 13.39 17.47 -4.47
C LEU A 328 13.27 17.37 -2.93
N VAL A 329 12.05 17.49 -2.40
CA VAL A 329 11.76 17.34 -0.98
C VAL A 329 11.34 15.90 -0.69
N ASP A 330 12.04 15.28 0.25
CA ASP A 330 11.75 13.95 0.76
C ASP A 330 10.46 13.97 1.59
N PRO A 331 9.41 13.23 1.21
CA PRO A 331 8.15 13.22 1.95
C PRO A 331 8.26 12.54 3.33
N ILE A 332 9.30 11.76 3.61
CA ILE A 332 9.44 11.02 4.87
C ILE A 332 9.85 11.95 6.03
N ASN A 333 10.82 12.84 5.80
CA ASN A 333 11.33 13.78 6.82
C ASN A 333 11.14 15.27 6.48
N GLY A 334 10.64 15.59 5.29
CA GLY A 334 10.46 16.97 4.81
C GLY A 334 11.76 17.69 4.43
N GLY A 335 12.91 17.02 4.49
CA GLY A 335 14.22 17.51 4.06
C GLY A 335 14.48 17.28 2.58
N SER A 336 15.75 17.41 2.16
CA SER A 336 16.18 17.06 0.80
C SER A 336 16.63 15.60 0.73
N PHE A 337 16.40 14.95 -0.41
CA PHE A 337 17.05 13.67 -0.71
C PHE A 337 18.58 13.81 -0.68
N VAL A 338 19.26 12.75 -0.26
CA VAL A 338 20.72 12.69 -0.29
C VAL A 338 21.17 12.13 -1.63
N TYR A 339 21.96 12.90 -2.36
CA TYR A 339 22.58 12.53 -3.62
C TYR A 339 24.10 12.56 -3.46
N LYS A 340 24.78 11.46 -3.79
CA LYS A 340 26.25 11.38 -3.75
C LYS A 340 26.75 10.83 -5.07
N LEU A 341 27.59 11.61 -5.77
CA LEU A 341 28.26 11.13 -6.98
C LEU A 341 29.36 10.13 -6.59
N THR A 342 29.47 9.05 -7.34
CA THR A 342 30.52 8.03 -7.20
C THR A 342 31.43 8.04 -8.45
N GLU A 343 32.45 7.19 -8.51
CA GLU A 343 33.35 7.14 -9.67
C GLU A 343 32.62 6.77 -10.97
N GLU A 344 31.68 5.83 -10.90
CA GLU A 344 30.99 5.29 -12.08
C GLU A 344 29.53 5.76 -12.20
N ASN A 345 28.88 6.08 -11.08
CA ASN A 345 27.46 6.41 -11.03
C ASN A 345 27.14 7.41 -9.90
N PHE A 346 25.99 7.30 -9.25
CA PHE A 346 25.63 8.05 -8.06
C PHE A 346 24.76 7.19 -7.14
N THR A 347 24.57 7.63 -5.90
CA THR A 347 23.55 7.10 -4.99
C THR A 347 22.47 8.14 -4.71
N LEU A 348 21.24 7.68 -4.48
CA LEU A 348 20.11 8.50 -4.07
C LEU A 348 19.34 7.78 -2.96
N TYR A 349 19.08 8.46 -1.84
CA TYR A 349 18.32 7.89 -0.74
C TYR A 349 17.61 8.96 0.10
N SER A 350 16.64 8.52 0.88
CA SER A 350 15.95 9.30 1.91
C SER A 350 16.60 9.06 3.27
N LYS A 351 16.65 10.08 4.12
CA LYS A 351 17.25 10.00 5.49
C LYS A 351 16.34 9.39 6.56
N GLY A 352 15.35 8.61 6.12
CA GLY A 352 14.34 8.04 7.00
C GLY A 352 13.53 9.07 7.78
N LYS A 353 12.87 8.64 8.86
CA LYS A 353 12.06 9.48 9.74
C LYS A 353 12.90 10.19 10.78
N ASN A 354 14.04 9.61 11.17
CA ASN A 354 14.90 10.19 12.20
C ASN A 354 15.71 11.40 11.67
N ASN A 355 15.76 11.57 10.33
CA ASN A 355 16.40 12.68 9.61
C ASN A 355 17.95 12.72 9.77
N ILE A 356 18.56 11.62 10.20
CA ILE A 356 20.00 11.41 10.36
C ILE A 356 20.53 10.77 9.06
N ASP A 357 21.66 11.25 8.53
CA ASP A 357 22.28 10.60 7.36
C ASP A 357 23.08 9.38 7.82
N GLU A 358 22.55 8.19 7.53
CA GLU A 358 23.16 6.89 7.83
C GLU A 358 23.80 6.27 6.58
N ALA A 359 24.21 7.12 5.63
CA ALA A 359 24.85 6.74 4.38
C ALA A 359 24.00 5.80 3.49
N GLY A 360 22.68 5.82 3.64
CA GLY A 360 21.74 4.97 2.91
C GLY A 360 21.52 3.61 3.56
N GLU A 361 22.02 3.38 4.78
CA GLU A 361 21.88 2.10 5.48
C GLU A 361 20.52 1.96 6.18
N ARG A 362 19.83 0.84 5.93
CA ARG A 362 18.63 0.46 6.68
C ARG A 362 18.92 -0.74 7.58
N SER A 363 18.87 -0.55 8.89
CA SER A 363 19.15 -1.62 9.85
C SER A 363 18.33 -1.48 11.12
N SER A 364 17.57 -2.53 11.44
CA SER A 364 16.81 -2.60 12.69
C SER A 364 17.71 -2.64 13.92
N ASP A 365 18.94 -3.14 13.78
CA ASP A 365 19.84 -3.39 14.90
C ASP A 365 20.56 -2.11 15.35
N SER A 366 20.93 -1.25 14.39
CA SER A 366 21.52 0.07 14.67
C SER A 366 20.49 1.17 14.87
N GLY A 367 19.22 0.93 14.46
CA GLY A 367 18.17 1.93 14.39
C GLY A 367 18.25 2.83 13.16
N ALA A 368 19.13 2.50 12.20
CA ALA A 368 19.25 3.22 10.94
C ALA A 368 17.99 3.00 10.10
N ASP A 369 17.38 4.10 9.67
CA ASP A 369 16.10 4.11 8.98
C ASP A 369 16.12 4.81 7.62
N ASP A 370 17.32 5.13 7.10
CA ASP A 370 17.52 5.51 5.71
C ASP A 370 16.79 4.56 4.75
N TRP A 371 16.25 5.13 3.68
CA TRP A 371 15.57 4.39 2.63
C TRP A 371 16.41 4.47 1.35
N PRO A 372 17.17 3.41 1.01
CA PRO A 372 17.95 3.39 -0.21
C PRO A 372 17.02 3.32 -1.41
N ILE A 373 17.12 4.31 -2.30
CA ILE A 373 16.32 4.38 -3.53
C ILE A 373 17.17 3.95 -4.72
N TRP A 374 18.44 4.37 -4.77
CA TRP A 374 19.40 3.88 -5.75
C TRP A 374 20.78 3.76 -5.12
N SER A 375 21.33 2.55 -5.10
CA SER A 375 22.60 2.24 -4.45
C SER A 375 23.45 1.24 -5.25
N ARG A 376 23.42 1.31 -6.59
CA ARG A 376 24.33 0.52 -7.42
C ARG A 376 25.70 1.20 -7.46
N GLY A 377 26.59 0.75 -6.58
CA GLY A 377 27.96 1.25 -6.47
C GLY A 377 28.66 0.72 -5.22
N ASN A 378 29.15 -0.51 -5.30
CA ASN A 378 30.39 -1.00 -4.68
C ASN A 378 30.87 -2.24 -5.42
#